data_AF-A0A527H7L1-F1
#
_entry.id   AF-A0A527H7L1-F1
#
_cell.length_a   1.000
_cell.length_b   1.000
_cell.length_c   1.000
_cell.angle_alpha   90.00
_cell.angle_beta   90.00
_cell.angle_gamma   90.00
#
_symmetry.space_group_name_H-M   'P 1'
#
loop_
_entity.id
_entity.type
_entity.pdbx_description
1 polymer ?
#
loop_
_entity_poly.entity_id
_entity_poly.type
_entity_poly.pdbx_seq_one_letter_code
_entity_poly.pdbx_strand_id
1 'polypeptide(L)' 'RQDADLAELIWPISDIVSICSEAMELEPGDLIFTGTPAGVGAVGPGDTMTGGVDGIGTIEVTIGQPK' A
#
# COMPACT_ATOMS: atom_id res chain seq x y z
N ARG A 1 10.19 -1.27 -9.04
CA ARG A 1 10.89 -2.28 -8.20
C ARG A 1 9.89 -3.27 -7.59
N GLN A 2 8.66 -2.82 -7.36
CA GLN A 2 7.50 -3.62 -7.01
C GLN A 2 6.46 -3.47 -8.11
N ASP A 3 5.81 -4.57 -8.48
CA ASP A 3 4.74 -4.65 -9.48
C ASP A 3 3.99 -5.97 -9.25
N ALA A 4 2.66 -5.93 -9.13
CA ALA A 4 1.82 -7.10 -8.85
C ALA A 4 0.33 -6.78 -9.07
N ASP A 5 -0.46 -7.82 -9.30
CA ASP A 5 -1.92 -7.75 -9.38
C ASP A 5 -2.60 -8.07 -8.02
N LEU A 6 -3.80 -7.55 -7.80
CA LEU A 6 -4.60 -7.87 -6.61
C LEU A 6 -4.96 -9.36 -6.51
N ALA A 7 -5.00 -10.08 -7.62
CA ALA A 7 -5.20 -11.53 -7.66
C ALA A 7 -4.05 -12.32 -7.01
N GLU A 8 -2.89 -11.69 -6.78
CA GLU A 8 -1.73 -12.30 -6.12
C GLU A 8 -1.79 -12.17 -4.59
N LEU A 9 -2.79 -11.50 -4.03
CA LEU A 9 -2.98 -11.43 -2.58
C LEU A 9 -3.22 -12.83 -2.00
N ILE A 10 -2.59 -13.10 -0.86
CA ILE A 10 -2.78 -14.35 -0.10
C ILE A 10 -4.23 -14.49 0.38
N TRP A 11 -4.86 -13.36 0.74
CA TRP A 11 -6.23 -13.27 1.22
C TRP A 11 -7.03 -12.33 0.32
N PRO A 12 -8.28 -12.69 -0.08
CA PRO A 12 -9.17 -11.79 -0.77
C PRO A 12 -9.48 -10.52 0.03
N ILE A 13 -9.77 -9.42 -0.66
CA ILE A 13 -10.11 -8.13 -0.02
C ILE A 13 -11.30 -8.26 0.95
N SER A 14 -12.32 -9.05 0.59
CA SER A 14 -13.48 -9.31 1.46
C SER A 14 -13.07 -9.87 2.83
N ASP A 15 -12.10 -10.77 2.82
CA ASP A 15 -11.69 -11.51 4.02
C ASP A 15 -10.86 -10.58 4.91
N ILE A 16 -9.99 -9.75 4.31
CA ILE A 16 -9.25 -8.72 5.03
C ILE A 16 -10.20 -7.74 5.73
N VAL A 17 -11.21 -7.23 5.02
CA VAL A 17 -12.20 -6.29 5.60
C VAL A 17 -12.98 -6.96 6.75
N SER A 18 -13.43 -8.21 6.55
CA SER A 18 -14.15 -8.96 7.60
C SER A 18 -13.31 -9.11 8.86
N ILE A 19 -12.07 -9.60 8.72
CA ILE A 19 -11.16 -9.83 9.86
C ILE A 19 -10.85 -8.53 10.59
N CYS A 20 -10.57 -7.44 9.86
CA CYS A 20 -10.36 -6.14 10.47
C CYS A 20 -11.59 -5.66 11.26
N SER A 21 -12.80 -5.84 10.71
CA SER A 21 -14.06 -5.42 11.36
C SER A 21 -14.43 -6.25 12.59
N GLU A 22 -13.96 -7.51 12.67
CA GLU A 22 -14.12 -8.35 13.85
C GLU A 22 -13.15 -7.94 14.96
N ALA A 23 -11.95 -7.47 14.60
CA ALA A 23 -10.92 -7.06 15.54
C ALA A 23 -11.15 -5.65 16.11
N MET A 24 -11.71 -4.74 15.32
CA MET A 24 -12.04 -3.37 15.72
C MET A 24 -13.19 -2.79 14.88
N GLU A 25 -13.93 -1.83 15.44
CA GLU A 25 -14.92 -1.07 14.69
C GLU A 25 -14.21 -0.23 13.61
N LEU A 26 -14.70 -0.32 12.37
CA LEU A 26 -14.21 0.48 11.25
C LEU A 26 -15.13 1.68 11.04
N GLU A 27 -14.53 2.87 10.94
CA GLU A 27 -15.24 4.12 10.74
C GLU A 27 -15.08 4.66 9.30
N PRO A 28 -16.03 5.50 8.83
CA PRO A 28 -15.89 6.17 7.54
C PRO A 28 -14.61 7.00 7.47
N GLY A 29 -13.76 6.69 6.50
CA GLY A 29 -12.47 7.36 6.31
C GLY A 29 -11.26 6.51 6.73
N ASP A 30 -11.49 5.37 7.37
CA ASP A 30 -10.41 4.45 7.73
C ASP A 30 -9.72 3.85 6.51
N LEU A 31 -8.41 3.63 6.64
CA LEU A 31 -7.55 3.06 5.60
C LEU A 31 -7.01 1.69 6.02
N ILE A 32 -7.19 0.70 5.15
CA ILE A 32 -6.64 -0.65 5.31
C ILE A 32 -5.49 -0.82 4.32
N PHE A 33 -4.28 -1.08 4.82
CA PHE A 33 -3.11 -1.42 4.01
C PHE A 33 -3.02 -2.93 3.84
N THR A 34 -3.34 -3.42 2.63
CA THR A 34 -3.56 -4.85 2.35
C THR A 34 -2.29 -5.67 2.13
N GLY A 35 -1.12 -5.01 2.14
CA GLY A 35 0.18 -5.65 1.97
C GLY A 35 1.05 -4.97 0.93
N THR A 36 2.17 -5.59 0.60
CA THR A 36 3.12 -5.15 -0.43
C THR A 36 3.66 -6.38 -1.15
N PRO A 37 3.84 -6.32 -2.48
CA PRO A 37 4.46 -7.42 -3.21
C PRO A 37 5.97 -7.48 -2.93
N ALA A 38 6.63 -8.51 -3.48
CA ALA A 38 8.07 -8.63 -3.39
C ALA A 38 8.79 -7.42 -4.04
N GLY A 39 10.02 -7.16 -3.59
CA GLY A 39 10.86 -6.09 -4.13
C GLY A 39 11.03 -4.88 -3.21
N VAL A 40 10.60 -4.97 -1.94
CA VAL A 40 10.91 -3.96 -0.91
C VAL A 40 12.43 -3.68 -0.90
N GLY A 41 12.79 -2.40 -0.75
CA GLY A 41 14.18 -1.95 -0.71
C GLY A 41 14.30 -0.63 0.04
N ALA A 42 15.50 -0.35 0.54
CA ALA A 42 15.80 0.91 1.22
C ALA A 42 15.77 2.09 0.25
N VAL A 43 15.38 3.26 0.77
CA VAL A 43 15.45 4.56 0.11
C VAL A 43 16.14 5.56 1.03
N GLY A 44 16.78 6.57 0.44
CA GLY A 44 17.54 7.59 1.15
C GLY A 44 17.14 9.02 0.76
N PRO A 45 17.63 10.03 1.49
CA PRO A 45 17.37 11.44 1.20
C PRO A 45 17.77 11.81 -0.23
N GLY A 46 16.87 12.49 -0.94
CA GLY A 46 17.04 12.88 -2.34
C GLY A 46 16.49 11.87 -3.35
N ASP A 47 16.18 10.63 -2.94
CA ASP A 47 15.53 9.67 -3.83
C ASP A 47 14.13 10.15 -4.22
N THR A 48 13.76 9.94 -5.48
CA THR A 48 12.39 10.16 -5.97
C THR A 48 11.77 8.83 -6.35
N MET A 49 10.60 8.55 -5.77
CA MET A 49 9.82 7.35 -6.03
C MET A 49 8.54 7.71 -6.77
N THR A 50 8.19 6.87 -7.74
CA THR A 50 6.88 6.89 -8.39
C THR A 50 6.16 5.58 -8.11
N GLY A 51 4.83 5.63 -8.06
CA GLY A 51 3.98 4.46 -7.86
C GLY A 51 2.53 4.80 -8.19
N GLY A 52 1.66 3.80 -8.25
CA GLY A 52 0.25 4.02 -8.57
C GLY A 52 -0.54 2.74 -8.63
N VAL A 53 -1.83 2.89 -8.88
CA VAL A 53 -2.75 1.78 -9.17
C VAL A 53 -3.43 2.08 -10.50
N ASP A 54 -3.43 1.09 -11.39
CA ASP A 54 -4.03 1.20 -12.71
C ASP A 54 -5.52 1.57 -12.60
N GLY A 55 -5.93 2.57 -13.39
CA GLY A 55 -7.29 3.10 -13.37
C GLY A 55 -7.64 4.00 -12.17
N ILE A 56 -6.75 4.17 -11.18
CA ILE A 56 -6.96 5.07 -10.04
C ILE A 56 -6.06 6.31 -10.15
N GLY A 57 -4.76 6.12 -10.31
CA GLY A 57 -3.82 7.22 -10.45
C GLY A 57 -2.39 6.90 -10.03
N THR A 58 -1.52 7.90 -10.23
CA THR A 58 -0.10 7.83 -9.93
C THR A 58 0.30 8.87 -8.89
N ILE A 59 1.30 8.54 -8.08
CA ILE A 59 1.93 9.41 -7.09
C ILE A 59 3.43 9.50 -7.36
N GLU A 60 4.01 10.65 -7.04
CA GLU A 60 5.46 10.88 -7.02
C GLU A 60 5.82 11.51 -5.67
N VAL A 61 6.86 10.97 -5.04
CA VAL A 61 7.33 11.42 -3.72
C VAL A 61 8.85 11.51 -3.73
N THR A 62 9.39 12.66 -3.34
CA THR A 62 10.83 12.84 -3.08
C THR A 62 11.11 12.73 -1.59
N ILE A 63 12.09 11.91 -1.21
CA ILE A 63 12.49 11.70 0.18
C ILE A 63 13.27 12.93 0.67
N GLY A 64 12.70 13.61 1.67
CA GLY A 64 13.33 14.75 2.33
C GLY A 64 14.52 14.36 3.21
N GLN A 65 15.26 15.36 3.67
CA GLN A 65 16.30 15.17 4.68
C GLN A 65 15.66 14.77 6.02
N PRO A 66 16.32 13.93 6.84
CA PRO A 66 15.88 13.67 8.21
C PRO A 66 15.83 14.98 9.00
N LYS A 67 14.84 15.13 9.87
CA LYS A 67 14.79 16.24 10.82
C LYS A 67 15.75 16.03 11.98
#